data_AF-A0A536LC45-F1
#
_entry.id   AF-A0A536LC45-F1
#
_cell.length_a   1.000
_cell.length_b   1.000
_cell.length_c   1.000
_cell.angle_alpha   90.00
_cell.angle_beta   90.00
_cell.angle_gamma   90.00
#
_symmetry.space_group_name_H-M   'P 1'
#
loop_
_entity.id
_entity.type
_entity.pdbx_description
1 polymer ?
#
loop_
_entity_poly.entity_id
_entity_poly.type
_entity_poly.pdbx_seq_one_letter_code
_entity_poly.pdbx_strand_id
1 'polypeptide(L)'
;FFQQSNVIDKRITPRWLDYEKADTVLGAFVVVIGAAAIMMATASAFSGTAEFGRYRDALHIAQGLHTNISPAAGAIFALLLFDASIVGASAVTLATSYAFGDVFGLRHSLHRGVREAKLFYASYTGMVALAAAIVLIPYAPLGLITTAVQAMAGIMLPSTTVFAVLLCNDRQVLGPWVNRPWLNAVAAVIVGAMLVLSAILVVSTVAPSVDVTTLLVVLGSVAAVALLAGAVWTWFRSRRAEPQPVMSREERANWRMPALALLEQPRWSLLRRAGLAALSGYVAISIVFLVVKAVQLAIHR
;
A
#
# COMPACT_ATOMS: atom_id res chain seq x y z
N PHE A 1 -5.27 -0.08 5.82
CA PHE A 1 -6.32 0.82 6.35
C PHE A 1 -7.69 0.51 5.76
N PHE A 2 -7.96 0.71 4.46
CA PHE A 2 -9.29 0.43 3.88
C PHE A 2 -9.86 -0.94 4.23
N GLN A 3 -9.08 -2.02 4.02
CA GLN A 3 -9.51 -3.38 4.37
C GLN A 3 -9.87 -3.54 5.84
N GLN A 4 -9.10 -2.94 6.75
CA GLN A 4 -9.38 -2.96 8.19
C GLN A 4 -10.70 -2.23 8.51
N SER A 5 -10.90 -1.03 7.96
CA SER A 5 -12.13 -0.26 8.16
C SER A 5 -13.34 -0.96 7.55
N ASN A 6 -13.19 -1.60 6.38
CA ASN A 6 -14.25 -2.34 5.70
C ASN A 6 -14.72 -3.56 6.51
N VAL A 7 -13.78 -4.32 7.08
CA VAL A 7 -14.07 -5.45 7.98
C VAL A 7 -14.85 -5.00 9.22
N ILE A 8 -14.52 -3.84 9.78
CA ILE A 8 -15.25 -3.24 10.92
C ILE A 8 -16.67 -2.84 10.50
N ASP A 9 -16.83 -2.18 9.36
CA ASP A 9 -18.12 -1.69 8.87
C ASP A 9 -19.07 -2.86 8.51
N LYS A 10 -18.54 -3.92 7.89
CA LYS A 10 -19.24 -5.19 7.64
C LYS A 10 -19.53 -6.00 8.92
N ARG A 11 -18.96 -5.61 10.07
CA ARG A 11 -19.07 -6.31 11.36
C ARG A 11 -18.64 -7.79 11.29
N ILE A 12 -17.59 -8.06 10.51
CA ILE A 12 -17.04 -9.41 10.33
C ILE A 12 -16.49 -9.93 11.67
N THR A 13 -16.98 -11.09 12.10
CA THR A 13 -16.50 -11.77 13.31
C THR A 13 -15.40 -12.78 12.97
N PRO A 14 -14.58 -13.24 13.95
CA PRO A 14 -13.52 -14.21 13.70
C PRO A 14 -13.97 -15.51 13.02
N ARG A 15 -15.25 -15.87 13.12
CA ARG A 15 -15.86 -17.02 12.42
C ARG A 15 -15.75 -16.91 10.90
N TRP A 16 -15.80 -15.70 10.34
CA TRP A 16 -15.77 -15.44 8.90
C TRP A 16 -14.38 -15.09 8.37
N LEU A 17 -13.38 -15.07 9.25
CA LEU A 17 -12.04 -14.59 8.92
C LEU A 17 -11.39 -15.35 7.76
N ASP A 18 -11.61 -16.66 7.66
CA ASP A 18 -11.02 -17.45 6.58
C ASP A 18 -11.69 -17.21 5.22
N TYR A 19 -12.99 -16.85 5.21
CA TYR A 19 -13.67 -16.41 3.99
C TYR A 19 -13.17 -15.04 3.55
N GLU A 20 -12.99 -14.10 4.47
CA GLU A 20 -12.45 -12.77 4.14
C GLU A 20 -11.01 -12.85 3.61
N LYS A 21 -10.19 -13.77 4.13
CA LYS A 21 -8.86 -14.06 3.58
C LYS A 21 -8.95 -14.61 2.15
N ALA A 22 -9.86 -15.55 1.91
CA ALA A 22 -10.04 -16.13 0.58
C ALA A 22 -10.52 -15.07 -0.43
N ASP A 23 -11.46 -14.22 -0.03
CA ASP A 23 -11.95 -13.08 -0.83
C ASP A 23 -10.81 -12.11 -1.16
N THR A 24 -10.00 -11.75 -0.16
CA THR A 24 -8.83 -10.88 -0.35
C THR A 24 -7.81 -11.49 -1.32
N VAL A 25 -7.54 -12.80 -1.20
CA VAL A 25 -6.61 -13.51 -2.08
C VAL A 25 -7.14 -13.57 -3.52
N LEU A 26 -8.42 -13.92 -3.69
CA LEU A 26 -9.06 -13.96 -5.00
C LEU A 26 -9.04 -12.57 -5.66
N GLY A 27 -9.41 -11.53 -4.92
CA GLY A 27 -9.35 -10.15 -5.37
C GLY A 27 -7.94 -9.74 -5.80
N ALA A 28 -6.91 -10.11 -5.03
CA ALA A 28 -5.52 -9.84 -5.39
C ALA A 28 -5.10 -10.51 -6.70
N PHE A 29 -5.49 -11.78 -6.93
CA PHE A 29 -5.21 -12.47 -8.18
C PHE A 29 -5.89 -11.80 -9.38
N VAL A 30 -7.18 -11.47 -9.25
CA VAL A 30 -7.93 -10.79 -10.32
C VAL A 30 -7.26 -9.47 -10.70
N VAL A 31 -6.84 -8.67 -9.70
CA VAL A 31 -6.15 -7.40 -9.94
C VAL A 31 -4.80 -7.60 -10.62
N VAL A 32 -3.98 -8.55 -10.17
CA VAL A 32 -2.65 -8.81 -10.76
C VAL A 32 -2.76 -9.33 -12.19
N ILE A 33 -3.70 -10.24 -12.45
CA ILE A 33 -3.95 -10.76 -13.80
C ILE A 33 -4.45 -9.64 -14.72
N GLY A 34 -5.39 -8.81 -14.25
CA GLY A 34 -5.87 -7.66 -15.01
C GLY A 34 -4.76 -6.65 -15.33
N ALA A 35 -3.91 -6.33 -14.35
CA ALA A 35 -2.75 -5.46 -14.56
C ALA A 35 -1.78 -6.05 -15.59
N ALA A 36 -1.48 -7.35 -15.51
CA ALA A 36 -0.63 -8.03 -16.48
C ALA A 36 -1.24 -8.01 -17.89
N ALA A 37 -2.55 -8.24 -18.02
CA ALA A 37 -3.25 -8.18 -19.29
C ALA A 37 -3.17 -6.77 -19.93
N ILE A 38 -3.38 -5.71 -19.14
CA ILE A 38 -3.26 -4.32 -19.61
C ILE A 38 -1.82 -4.01 -20.05
N MET A 39 -0.82 -4.44 -19.27
CA MET A 39 0.59 -4.25 -19.61
C MET A 39 0.96 -4.99 -20.91
N MET A 40 0.54 -6.25 -21.07
CA MET A 40 0.80 -7.03 -22.28
C MET A 40 0.09 -6.45 -23.51
N ALA A 41 -1.19 -6.06 -23.38
CA ALA A 41 -1.94 -5.44 -24.46
C ALA A 41 -1.27 -4.12 -24.90
N THR A 42 -0.88 -3.29 -23.94
CA THR A 42 -0.15 -2.05 -24.20
C THR A 42 1.19 -2.33 -24.87
N ALA A 43 1.99 -3.26 -24.35
CA ALA A 43 3.27 -3.62 -24.96
C ALA A 43 3.09 -4.13 -26.40
N SER A 44 2.09 -4.96 -26.67
CA SER A 44 1.79 -5.45 -28.02
C SER A 44 1.37 -4.33 -28.97
N ALA A 45 0.60 -3.35 -28.50
CA ALA A 45 0.12 -2.24 -29.33
C ALA A 45 1.25 -1.36 -29.84
N PHE A 46 2.32 -1.22 -29.06
CA PHE A 46 3.47 -0.39 -29.43
C PHE A 46 4.63 -1.20 -30.00
N SER A 47 4.56 -2.54 -30.00
CA SER A 47 5.63 -3.40 -30.50
C SER A 47 5.95 -3.08 -31.97
N GLY A 48 7.24 -2.89 -32.29
CA GLY A 48 7.68 -2.53 -33.64
C GLY A 48 7.43 -1.07 -34.05
N THR A 49 6.85 -0.24 -33.16
CA THR A 49 6.69 1.20 -33.39
C THR A 49 7.82 2.00 -32.74
N ALA A 50 8.08 3.21 -33.24
CA ALA A 50 9.06 4.13 -32.65
C ALA A 50 8.69 4.60 -31.21
N GLU A 51 7.43 4.42 -30.81
CA GLU A 51 6.92 4.78 -29.49
C GLU A 51 6.99 3.61 -28.48
N PHE A 52 7.53 2.45 -28.86
CA PHE A 52 7.77 1.35 -27.93
C PHE A 52 8.67 1.80 -26.76
N GLY A 53 8.22 1.56 -25.53
CA GLY A 53 8.92 1.98 -24.32
C GLY A 53 8.71 3.46 -23.93
N ARG A 54 7.96 4.25 -24.71
CA ARG A 54 7.68 5.68 -24.43
C ARG A 54 6.28 5.88 -23.86
N TYR A 55 5.91 5.11 -22.84
CA TYR A 55 4.60 5.21 -22.19
C TYR A 55 4.51 6.49 -21.34
N ARG A 56 3.63 7.43 -21.72
CA ARG A 56 3.52 8.75 -21.06
C ARG A 56 2.31 8.88 -20.15
N ASP A 57 1.12 8.68 -20.70
CA ASP A 57 -0.15 8.83 -20.00
C ASP A 57 -1.22 7.92 -20.60
N ALA A 58 -2.35 7.84 -19.91
CA ALA A 58 -3.46 6.99 -20.31
C ALA A 58 -4.08 7.36 -21.67
N LEU A 59 -4.08 8.64 -22.04
CA LEU A 59 -4.62 9.08 -23.34
C LEU A 59 -3.73 8.56 -24.47
N HIS A 60 -2.42 8.68 -24.32
CA HIS A 60 -1.44 8.15 -25.26
C HIS A 60 -1.59 6.63 -25.41
N ILE A 61 -1.79 5.89 -24.32
CA ILE A 61 -2.05 4.44 -24.39
C ILE A 61 -3.35 4.14 -25.13
N ALA A 62 -4.44 4.85 -24.82
CA ALA A 62 -5.73 4.67 -25.48
C ALA A 62 -5.65 4.93 -27.00
N GLN A 63 -4.96 6.00 -27.40
CA GLN A 63 -4.74 6.35 -28.81
C GLN A 63 -3.83 5.35 -29.51
N GLY A 64 -2.78 4.87 -28.84
CA GLY A 64 -1.90 3.83 -29.39
C GLY A 64 -2.64 2.52 -29.63
N LEU A 65 -3.49 2.09 -28.69
CA LEU A 65 -4.36 0.93 -28.86
C LEU A 65 -5.38 1.13 -30.00
N HIS A 66 -5.96 2.32 -30.09
CA HIS A 66 -6.90 2.69 -31.15
C HIS A 66 -6.26 2.58 -32.54
N THR A 67 -5.06 3.13 -32.71
CA THR A 67 -4.38 3.22 -34.02
C THR A 67 -3.67 1.93 -34.40
N ASN A 68 -2.99 1.28 -33.45
CA ASN A 68 -2.08 0.16 -33.76
C ASN A 68 -2.73 -1.22 -33.63
N ILE A 69 -3.84 -1.35 -32.89
CA ILE A 69 -4.58 -2.61 -32.77
C ILE A 69 -5.94 -2.48 -33.46
N SER A 70 -6.84 -1.67 -32.90
CA SER A 70 -8.15 -1.40 -33.48
C SER A 70 -8.86 -0.28 -32.72
N PRO A 71 -9.81 0.42 -33.37
CA PRO A 71 -10.61 1.43 -32.69
C PRO A 71 -11.37 0.89 -31.47
N ALA A 72 -11.85 -0.35 -31.55
CA ALA A 72 -12.51 -1.03 -30.45
C ALA A 72 -11.59 -1.25 -29.24
N ALA A 73 -10.32 -1.62 -29.47
CA ALA A 73 -9.37 -1.84 -28.38
C ALA A 73 -9.09 -0.55 -27.59
N GLY A 74 -8.92 0.58 -28.30
CA GLY A 74 -8.78 1.89 -27.65
C GLY A 74 -10.02 2.29 -26.86
N ALA A 75 -11.21 2.05 -27.41
CA ALA A 75 -12.48 2.32 -26.72
C ALA A 75 -12.67 1.46 -25.47
N ILE A 76 -12.38 0.16 -25.54
CA ILE A 76 -12.44 -0.76 -24.39
C ILE A 76 -11.48 -0.30 -23.29
N PHE A 77 -10.24 0.06 -23.64
CA PHE A 77 -9.27 0.57 -22.67
C PHE A 77 -9.77 1.86 -21.99
N ALA A 78 -10.32 2.81 -22.76
CA ALA A 78 -10.86 4.04 -22.20
C ALA A 78 -12.04 3.78 -21.24
N LEU A 79 -12.92 2.83 -21.60
CA LEU A 79 -14.08 2.45 -20.78
C LEU A 79 -13.64 1.73 -19.50
N LEU A 80 -12.67 0.82 -19.59
CA LEU A 80 -12.04 0.17 -18.43
C LEU A 80 -11.37 1.18 -17.49
N LEU A 81 -10.64 2.14 -18.05
CA LEU A 81 -9.98 3.18 -17.27
C LEU A 81 -11.00 4.09 -16.57
N PHE A 82 -12.09 4.45 -17.25
CA PHE A 82 -13.16 5.25 -16.68
C PHE A 82 -13.80 4.54 -15.48
N ASP A 83 -14.18 3.27 -15.65
CA ASP A 83 -14.77 2.46 -14.58
C ASP A 83 -13.80 2.28 -13.40
N ALA A 84 -12.55 1.91 -13.67
CA ALA A 84 -11.51 1.76 -12.65
C ALA A 84 -11.24 3.06 -11.90
N SER A 85 -11.32 4.21 -12.58
CA SER A 85 -11.11 5.53 -11.96
C SER A 85 -12.26 5.88 -11.00
N ILE A 86 -13.50 5.54 -11.32
CA ILE A 86 -14.66 5.76 -10.42
C ILE A 86 -14.51 4.93 -9.15
N VAL A 87 -14.20 3.64 -9.30
CA VAL A 87 -14.01 2.73 -8.16
C VAL A 87 -12.83 3.20 -7.30
N GLY A 88 -11.69 3.54 -7.93
CA GLY A 88 -10.49 4.03 -7.25
C GLY A 88 -10.72 5.35 -6.51
N ALA A 89 -11.33 6.34 -7.18
CA ALA A 89 -11.67 7.62 -6.57
C ALA A 89 -12.58 7.43 -5.35
N SER A 90 -13.61 6.60 -5.46
CA SER A 90 -14.52 6.30 -4.35
C SER A 90 -13.80 5.62 -3.19
N ALA A 91 -12.99 4.58 -3.46
CA ALA A 91 -12.28 3.86 -2.41
C ALA A 91 -11.26 4.74 -1.67
N VAL A 92 -10.48 5.56 -2.39
CA VAL A 92 -9.45 6.43 -1.80
C VAL A 92 -10.07 7.56 -1.00
N THR A 93 -11.09 8.22 -1.53
CA THR A 93 -11.78 9.32 -0.83
C THR A 93 -12.51 8.82 0.41
N LEU A 94 -13.19 7.67 0.33
CA LEU A 94 -13.80 7.03 1.50
C LEU A 94 -12.77 6.64 2.55
N ALA A 95 -11.69 5.97 2.16
CA ALA A 95 -10.61 5.59 3.08
C ALA A 95 -10.02 6.81 3.80
N THR A 96 -9.85 7.92 3.07
CA THR A 96 -9.32 9.18 3.61
C THR A 96 -10.34 9.84 4.55
N SER A 97 -11.62 9.89 4.19
CA SER A 97 -12.68 10.41 5.05
C SER A 97 -12.83 9.59 6.34
N TYR A 98 -12.64 8.27 6.30
CA TYR A 98 -12.58 7.44 7.50
C TYR A 98 -11.38 7.78 8.37
N ALA A 99 -10.19 7.91 7.79
CA ALA A 99 -8.98 8.27 8.53
C ALA A 99 -9.08 9.65 9.20
N PHE A 100 -9.61 10.65 8.48
CA PHE A 100 -9.92 11.96 9.06
C PHE A 100 -10.87 11.80 10.25
N GLY A 101 -11.93 11.02 10.05
CA GLY A 101 -12.84 10.70 11.12
C GLY A 101 -12.13 10.17 12.37
N ASP A 102 -11.39 9.08 12.23
CA ASP A 102 -10.75 8.38 13.34
C ASP A 102 -9.75 9.28 14.10
N VAL A 103 -9.03 10.17 13.41
CA VAL A 103 -8.10 11.14 14.03
C VAL A 103 -8.84 12.21 14.84
N PHE A 104 -9.97 12.70 14.34
CA PHE A 104 -10.73 13.75 15.02
C PHE A 104 -11.75 13.20 16.05
N GLY A 105 -11.80 11.88 16.25
CA GLY A 105 -12.66 11.24 17.25
C GLY A 105 -14.16 11.47 17.02
N LEU A 106 -14.55 11.77 15.79
CA LEU A 106 -15.93 12.09 15.43
C LEU A 106 -16.76 10.80 15.27
N ARG A 107 -18.01 10.90 14.82
CA ARG A 107 -18.87 9.75 14.57
C ARG A 107 -18.87 9.43 13.07
N HIS A 108 -18.23 8.34 12.64
CA HIS A 108 -18.04 7.98 11.22
C HIS A 108 -18.83 6.73 10.87
N SER A 109 -19.66 6.78 9.84
CA SER A 109 -20.16 5.59 9.14
C SER A 109 -20.85 6.03 7.86
N LEU A 110 -20.68 5.24 6.81
CA LEU A 110 -21.40 5.38 5.53
C LEU A 110 -22.91 5.12 5.68
N HIS A 111 -23.31 4.48 6.78
CA HIS A 111 -24.68 4.13 7.12
C HIS A 111 -25.42 5.24 7.87
N ARG A 112 -24.76 6.35 8.22
CA ARG A 112 -25.41 7.49 8.87
C ARG A 112 -25.85 8.52 7.83
N GLY A 113 -27.02 9.12 8.07
CA GLY A 113 -27.57 10.13 7.19
C GLY A 113 -26.65 11.34 7.04
N VAL A 114 -26.69 11.99 5.86
CA VAL A 114 -25.85 13.15 5.49
C VAL A 114 -25.92 14.29 6.54
N ARG A 115 -27.03 14.41 7.26
CA ARG A 115 -27.22 15.41 8.32
C ARG A 115 -26.46 15.11 9.62
N GLU A 116 -26.14 13.85 9.90
CA GLU A 116 -25.46 13.39 11.11
C GLU A 116 -23.93 13.29 10.95
N ALA A 117 -23.45 13.08 9.72
CA ALA A 117 -22.03 12.93 9.40
C ALA A 117 -21.49 14.06 8.48
N LYS A 118 -21.89 15.31 8.75
CA LYS A 118 -21.59 16.47 7.90
C LYS A 118 -20.10 16.64 7.58
N LEU A 119 -19.21 16.41 8.56
CA LEU A 119 -17.76 16.56 8.33
C LEU A 119 -17.19 15.45 7.43
N PHE A 120 -17.74 14.23 7.51
CA PHE A 120 -17.34 13.11 6.65
C PHE A 120 -17.71 13.38 5.19
N TYR A 121 -18.95 13.83 4.94
CA TYR A 121 -19.39 14.18 3.58
C TYR A 121 -18.75 15.47 3.06
N ALA A 122 -18.44 16.44 3.94
CA ALA A 122 -17.72 17.65 3.57
C ALA A 122 -16.27 17.35 3.17
N SER A 123 -15.56 16.51 3.94
CA SER A 123 -14.19 16.10 3.58
C SER A 123 -14.18 15.30 2.28
N TYR A 124 -15.12 14.38 2.10
CA TYR A 124 -15.31 13.62 0.85
C TYR A 124 -15.51 14.56 -0.35
N THR A 125 -16.51 15.45 -0.27
CA THR A 125 -16.84 16.39 -1.35
C THR A 125 -15.68 17.33 -1.64
N GLY A 126 -15.01 17.83 -0.60
CA GLY A 126 -13.85 18.72 -0.75
C GLY A 126 -12.69 18.05 -1.49
N MET A 127 -12.37 16.79 -1.17
CA MET A 127 -11.33 16.03 -1.87
C MET A 127 -11.69 15.79 -3.34
N VAL A 128 -12.94 15.41 -3.63
CA VAL A 128 -13.40 15.20 -5.02
C VAL A 128 -13.34 16.49 -5.83
N ALA A 129 -13.81 17.60 -5.25
CA ALA A 129 -13.78 18.92 -5.90
C ALA A 129 -12.35 19.39 -6.18
N LEU A 130 -11.43 19.21 -5.22
CA LEU A 130 -10.02 19.54 -5.40
C LEU A 130 -9.36 18.68 -6.49
N ALA A 131 -9.61 17.37 -6.50
CA ALA A 131 -9.10 16.48 -7.53
C ALA A 131 -9.61 16.88 -8.92
N ALA A 132 -10.91 17.18 -9.04
CA ALA A 132 -11.51 17.67 -10.28
C ALA A 132 -10.88 18.99 -10.74
N ALA A 133 -10.66 19.94 -9.81
CA ALA A 133 -10.01 21.21 -10.12
C ALA A 133 -8.59 21.01 -10.67
N ILE A 134 -7.80 20.12 -10.07
CA ILE A 134 -6.42 19.81 -10.54
C ILE A 134 -6.45 19.18 -11.94
N VAL A 135 -7.37 18.26 -12.21
CA VAL A 135 -7.47 17.56 -13.51
C VAL A 135 -7.94 18.49 -14.63
N LEU A 136 -8.76 19.51 -14.31
CA LEU A 136 -9.24 20.49 -15.28
C LEU A 136 -8.21 21.57 -15.64
N ILE A 137 -7.05 21.59 -14.99
CA ILE A 137 -5.96 22.51 -15.36
C ILE A 137 -5.46 22.12 -16.76
N PRO A 138 -5.54 23.03 -17.75
CA PRO A 138 -5.08 22.72 -19.10
C PRO A 138 -3.58 22.44 -19.10
N TYR A 139 -3.16 21.45 -19.90
CA TYR A 139 -1.77 21.01 -20.03
C TYR A 139 -1.13 20.47 -18.74
N ALA A 140 -1.92 20.15 -17.71
CA ALA A 140 -1.41 19.49 -16.51
C ALA A 140 -0.70 18.17 -16.89
N PRO A 141 0.50 17.91 -16.37
CA PRO A 141 1.26 16.71 -16.71
C PRO A 141 0.71 15.49 -15.97
N LEU A 142 -0.49 15.03 -16.35
CA LEU A 142 -1.23 13.98 -15.64
C LEU A 142 -0.41 12.70 -15.46
N GLY A 143 0.36 12.29 -16.48
CA GLY A 143 1.27 11.14 -16.38
C GLY A 143 2.38 11.29 -15.33
N LEU A 144 2.91 12.50 -15.13
CA LEU A 144 3.87 12.75 -14.06
C LEU A 144 3.20 12.77 -12.69
N ILE A 145 2.02 13.38 -12.59
CA ILE A 145 1.25 13.45 -11.34
C ILE A 145 0.91 12.02 -10.88
N THR A 146 0.38 11.18 -11.78
CA THR A 146 0.04 9.78 -11.46
C THR A 146 1.29 8.99 -11.06
N THR A 147 2.38 9.10 -11.81
CA THR A 147 3.65 8.42 -11.50
C THR A 147 4.22 8.87 -10.15
N ALA A 148 4.17 10.17 -9.84
CA ALA A 148 4.64 10.71 -8.57
C ALA A 148 3.79 10.19 -7.39
N VAL A 149 2.46 10.12 -7.54
CA VAL A 149 1.57 9.52 -6.52
C VAL A 149 1.89 8.04 -6.33
N GLN A 150 2.16 7.28 -7.40
CA GLN A 150 2.56 5.87 -7.29
C GLN A 150 3.92 5.71 -6.61
N ALA A 151 4.90 6.56 -6.92
CA ALA A 151 6.19 6.57 -6.25
C ALA A 151 6.04 6.88 -4.74
N MET A 152 5.20 7.86 -4.39
CA MET A 152 4.91 8.19 -2.99
C MET A 152 4.24 7.02 -2.27
N ALA A 153 3.28 6.36 -2.91
CA ALA A 153 2.66 5.15 -2.38
C ALA A 153 3.72 4.07 -2.12
N GLY A 154 4.60 3.80 -3.10
CA GLY A 154 5.71 2.85 -2.97
C GLY A 154 6.60 3.10 -1.76
N ILE A 155 6.94 4.37 -1.50
CA ILE A 155 7.76 4.79 -0.35
C ILE A 155 7.05 4.60 0.99
N MET A 156 5.73 4.83 1.03
CA MET A 156 4.94 4.69 2.25
C MET A 156 4.63 3.24 2.61
N LEU A 157 4.56 2.35 1.61
CA LEU A 157 4.19 0.96 1.81
C LEU A 157 5.05 0.23 2.87
N PRO A 158 6.41 0.23 2.81
CA PRO A 158 7.22 -0.47 3.81
C PRO A 158 6.90 -0.05 5.24
N SER A 159 6.70 1.26 5.47
CA SER A 159 6.37 1.80 6.79
C SER A 159 5.04 1.26 7.30
N THR A 160 3.99 1.39 6.49
CA THR A 160 2.66 0.90 6.86
C THR A 160 2.63 -0.61 7.08
N THR A 161 3.35 -1.38 6.26
CA THR A 161 3.45 -2.84 6.41
C THR A 161 4.21 -3.22 7.68
N VAL A 162 5.30 -2.53 8.03
CA VAL A 162 5.99 -2.76 9.31
C VAL A 162 5.02 -2.56 10.48
N PHE A 163 4.29 -1.46 10.53
CA PHE A 163 3.31 -1.22 11.59
C PHE A 163 2.22 -2.31 11.63
N ALA A 164 1.71 -2.72 10.47
CA ALA A 164 0.73 -3.81 10.39
C ALA A 164 1.32 -5.12 10.93
N VAL A 165 2.55 -5.48 10.58
CA VAL A 165 3.23 -6.68 11.09
C VAL A 165 3.47 -6.58 12.59
N LEU A 166 3.86 -5.41 13.11
CA LEU A 166 4.03 -5.21 14.55
C LEU A 166 2.72 -5.41 15.31
N LEU A 167 1.59 -4.94 14.76
CA LEU A 167 0.25 -5.14 15.33
C LEU A 167 -0.20 -6.60 15.22
N CYS A 168 0.06 -7.25 14.08
CA CYS A 168 -0.18 -8.67 13.85
C CYS A 168 0.62 -9.59 14.80
N ASN A 169 1.65 -9.05 15.45
CA ASN A 169 2.48 -9.74 16.43
C ASN A 169 2.18 -9.34 17.88
N ASP A 170 1.25 -8.42 18.11
CA ASP A 170 0.89 -8.00 19.47
C ASP A 170 -0.12 -8.98 20.08
N ARG A 171 0.35 -9.74 21.07
CA ARG A 171 -0.45 -10.74 21.79
C ARG A 171 -1.55 -10.11 22.65
N GLN A 172 -1.38 -8.88 23.11
CA GLN A 172 -2.39 -8.25 23.95
C GLN A 172 -3.58 -7.78 23.09
N VAL A 173 -3.29 -7.35 21.86
CA VAL A 173 -4.32 -6.93 20.90
C VAL A 173 -5.01 -8.15 20.27
N LEU A 174 -4.24 -9.10 19.73
CA LEU A 174 -4.77 -10.19 18.89
C LEU A 174 -4.91 -11.54 19.59
N GLY A 175 -4.35 -11.71 20.79
CA GLY A 175 -4.42 -12.95 21.57
C GLY A 175 -4.04 -14.19 20.73
N PRO A 176 -4.95 -15.15 20.51
CA PRO A 176 -4.69 -16.38 19.76
C PRO A 176 -4.49 -16.18 18.24
N TRP A 177 -4.79 -14.99 17.71
CA TRP A 177 -4.75 -14.71 16.27
C TRP A 177 -3.45 -14.06 15.80
N VAL A 178 -2.43 -14.06 16.66
CA VAL A 178 -1.09 -13.56 16.33
C VAL A 178 -0.45 -14.36 15.20
N ASN A 179 0.35 -13.67 14.39
CA ASN A 179 1.07 -14.28 13.27
C ASN A 179 1.88 -15.51 13.69
N ARG A 180 1.78 -16.54 12.85
CA ARG A 180 2.65 -17.72 12.95
C ARG A 180 4.08 -17.34 12.55
N PRO A 181 5.11 -18.06 13.06
CA PRO A 181 6.51 -17.76 12.72
C PRO A 181 6.80 -17.74 11.21
N TRP A 182 6.17 -18.62 10.44
CA TRP A 182 6.34 -18.64 8.98
C TRP A 182 5.71 -17.41 8.29
N LEU A 183 4.57 -16.92 8.77
CA LEU A 183 3.94 -15.69 8.27
C LEU A 183 4.85 -14.49 8.53
N ASN A 184 5.53 -14.47 9.68
CA ASN A 184 6.52 -13.45 9.99
C ASN A 184 7.76 -13.53 9.10
N ALA A 185 8.22 -14.74 8.76
CA ALA A 185 9.32 -14.91 7.81
C ALA A 185 8.94 -14.37 6.41
N VAL A 186 7.75 -14.72 5.92
CA VAL A 186 7.22 -14.20 4.65
C VAL A 186 7.07 -12.68 4.70
N ALA A 187 6.48 -12.14 5.78
CA ALA A 187 6.32 -10.70 5.94
C ALA A 187 7.68 -9.96 6.01
N ALA A 188 8.69 -10.55 6.67
CA ALA A 188 10.03 -9.99 6.73
C ALA A 188 10.68 -9.94 5.34
N VAL A 189 10.54 -11.00 4.53
CA VAL A 189 11.02 -11.02 3.14
C VAL A 189 10.33 -9.93 2.31
N ILE A 190 8.99 -9.83 2.40
CA ILE A 190 8.21 -8.82 1.68
C ILE A 190 8.65 -7.40 2.07
N VAL A 191 8.69 -7.10 3.37
CA VAL A 191 9.14 -5.79 3.88
C VAL A 191 10.58 -5.50 3.46
N GLY A 192 11.47 -6.49 3.54
CA GLY A 192 12.86 -6.36 3.11
C GLY A 192 12.97 -6.01 1.63
N ALA A 193 12.25 -6.72 0.76
CA ALA A 193 12.20 -6.43 -0.66
C ALA A 193 11.64 -5.03 -0.95
N MET A 194 10.57 -4.63 -0.25
CA MET A 194 10.00 -3.29 -0.39
C MET A 194 10.97 -2.20 0.05
N LEU A 195 11.70 -2.39 1.16
CA LEU A 195 12.73 -1.45 1.61
C LEU A 195 13.88 -1.34 0.61
N VAL A 196 14.34 -2.46 0.05
CA VAL A 196 15.40 -2.47 -0.98
C VAL A 196 14.94 -1.72 -2.23
N LEU A 197 13.79 -2.09 -2.80
CA LEU A 197 13.27 -1.46 -4.01
C LEU A 197 12.98 0.03 -3.79
N SER A 198 12.44 0.38 -2.63
CA SER A 198 12.15 1.77 -2.32
C SER A 198 13.42 2.59 -2.05
N ALA A 199 14.45 2.00 -1.44
CA ALA A 199 15.76 2.65 -1.29
C ALA A 199 16.44 2.85 -2.65
N ILE A 200 16.37 1.86 -3.56
CA ILE A 200 16.85 2.01 -4.93
C ILE A 200 16.18 3.20 -5.61
N LEU A 201 14.84 3.28 -5.53
CA LEU A 201 14.08 4.40 -6.10
C LEU A 201 14.55 5.75 -5.56
N VAL A 202 14.75 5.87 -4.25
CA VAL A 202 15.19 7.12 -3.62
C VAL A 202 16.61 7.49 -4.05
N VAL A 203 17.55 6.53 -4.02
CA VAL A 203 18.94 6.78 -4.40
C VAL A 203 19.06 7.13 -5.88
N SER A 204 18.40 6.38 -6.77
CA SER A 204 18.43 6.65 -8.21
C SER A 204 17.75 7.97 -8.56
N THR A 205 16.80 8.43 -7.74
CA THR A 205 16.13 9.72 -7.91
C THR A 205 17.07 10.89 -7.59
N VAL A 206 17.88 10.77 -6.53
CA VAL A 206 18.79 11.82 -6.04
C VAL A 206 20.12 11.80 -6.79
N ALA A 207 20.64 10.62 -7.10
CA ALA A 207 21.90 10.42 -7.78
C ALA A 207 21.71 9.53 -9.03
N PRO A 208 21.22 10.10 -10.15
CA PRO A 208 20.97 9.33 -11.38
C PRO A 208 22.23 8.71 -12.00
N SER A 209 23.42 9.16 -11.59
CA SER A 209 24.70 8.61 -12.01
C SER A 209 25.02 7.25 -11.39
N VAL A 210 24.29 6.84 -10.35
CA VAL A 210 24.53 5.57 -9.67
C VAL A 210 23.86 4.44 -10.45
N ASP A 211 24.63 3.40 -10.76
CA ASP A 211 24.12 2.22 -11.43
C ASP A 211 23.10 1.46 -10.55
N VAL A 212 21.90 1.27 -11.11
CA VAL A 212 20.77 0.60 -10.45
C VAL A 212 21.09 -0.88 -10.18
N THR A 213 21.87 -1.52 -11.05
CA THR A 213 22.25 -2.94 -10.89
C THR A 213 23.15 -3.11 -9.67
N THR A 214 24.14 -2.22 -9.53
CA THR A 214 25.03 -2.18 -8.38
C THR A 214 24.25 -1.91 -7.08
N LEU A 215 23.31 -0.96 -7.09
CA LEU A 215 22.45 -0.71 -5.92
C LEU A 215 21.62 -1.94 -5.55
N LEU A 216 21.04 -2.63 -6.52
CA LEU A 216 20.26 -3.84 -6.29
C LEU A 216 21.10 -4.94 -5.64
N VAL A 217 22.32 -5.18 -6.14
CA VAL A 217 23.21 -6.19 -5.56
C VAL A 217 23.63 -5.81 -4.16
N VAL A 218 24.06 -4.56 -3.93
CA VAL A 218 24.55 -4.12 -2.61
C VAL A 218 23.42 -4.13 -1.58
N LEU A 219 22.31 -3.44 -1.85
CA LEU A 219 21.18 -3.35 -0.92
C LEU A 219 20.49 -4.70 -0.74
N GLY A 220 20.36 -5.48 -1.81
CA GLY A 220 19.83 -6.84 -1.76
C GLY A 220 20.68 -7.77 -0.89
N SER A 221 22.02 -7.69 -1.01
CA SER A 221 22.94 -8.46 -0.18
C SER A 221 22.83 -8.09 1.31
N VAL A 222 22.80 -6.78 1.61
CA VAL A 222 22.62 -6.28 2.98
C VAL A 222 21.28 -6.75 3.58
N ALA A 223 20.20 -6.66 2.81
CA ALA A 223 18.89 -7.13 3.24
C ALA A 223 18.86 -8.64 3.46
N ALA A 224 19.49 -9.43 2.58
CA ALA A 224 19.59 -10.88 2.73
C ALA A 224 20.34 -11.26 4.02
N VAL A 225 21.48 -10.62 4.29
CA VAL A 225 22.24 -10.83 5.54
C VAL A 225 21.41 -10.45 6.77
N ALA A 226 20.71 -9.31 6.73
CA ALA A 226 19.83 -8.88 7.83
C ALA A 226 18.68 -9.86 8.08
N LEU A 227 18.05 -10.38 7.02
CA LEU A 227 16.99 -11.38 7.10
C LEU A 227 17.51 -12.71 7.68
N LEU A 228 18.69 -13.17 7.24
CA LEU A 228 19.33 -14.37 7.78
C LEU A 228 19.67 -14.20 9.27
N ALA A 229 20.29 -13.08 9.64
CA ALA A 229 20.59 -12.78 11.04
C ALA A 229 19.32 -12.72 11.90
N GLY A 230 18.26 -12.10 11.40
CA GLY A 230 16.95 -12.07 12.05
C GLY A 230 16.31 -13.46 12.18
N ALA A 231 16.40 -14.30 11.15
CA ALA A 231 15.91 -15.67 11.18
C ALA A 231 16.65 -16.52 12.22
N VAL A 232 17.99 -16.43 12.26
CA VAL A 232 18.83 -17.11 13.26
C VAL A 232 18.49 -16.62 14.67
N TRP A 233 18.38 -15.31 14.88
CA TRP A 233 17.99 -14.74 16.17
C TRP A 233 16.62 -15.27 16.62
N THR A 234 15.61 -15.16 15.75
CA THR A 234 14.25 -15.59 16.09
C THR A 234 14.16 -17.08 16.39
N TRP A 235 14.92 -17.91 15.67
CA TRP A 235 15.04 -19.35 15.93
C TRP A 235 15.66 -19.66 17.30
N PHE A 236 16.75 -18.97 17.67
CA PHE A 236 17.33 -19.12 19.01
C PHE A 236 16.38 -18.66 20.11
N ARG A 237 15.63 -17.59 19.86
CA ARG A 237 14.65 -17.05 20.82
C ARG A 237 13.42 -17.95 20.95
N SER A 238 12.94 -18.54 19.86
CA SER A 238 11.79 -19.45 19.90
C SER A 238 12.07 -20.73 20.67
N ARG A 239 13.32 -21.19 20.70
CA ARG A 239 13.74 -22.32 21.56
C ARG A 239 13.64 -22.03 23.06
N ARG A 240 13.66 -20.75 23.44
CA ARG A 240 13.54 -20.29 24.83
C ARG A 240 12.15 -19.75 25.15
N ALA A 241 11.22 -19.78 24.19
CA ALA A 241 9.88 -19.25 24.38
C ALA A 241 9.00 -20.28 25.10
N GLU A 242 8.23 -19.83 26.08
CA GLU A 242 7.28 -20.69 26.78
C GLU A 242 6.20 -21.19 25.81
N PRO A 243 5.78 -22.48 25.93
CA PRO A 243 4.68 -23.05 25.17
C PRO A 243 3.42 -22.20 25.35
N GLN A 244 2.71 -21.93 24.26
CA GLN A 244 1.45 -21.20 24.36
C GLN A 244 0.39 -22.07 25.07
N PRO A 245 -0.45 -21.47 25.93
CA PRO A 245 -1.60 -22.17 26.49
C PRO A 245 -2.50 -22.67 25.35
N VAL A 246 -2.85 -23.95 25.40
CA VAL A 246 -3.70 -24.58 24.39
C VAL A 246 -5.13 -24.08 24.57
N MET A 247 -5.56 -23.17 23.69
CA MET A 247 -6.96 -22.74 23.60
C MET A 247 -7.75 -23.66 22.67
N SER A 248 -9.01 -23.93 23.04
CA SER A 248 -9.93 -24.66 22.17
C SER A 248 -10.28 -23.84 20.92
N ARG A 249 -10.78 -24.50 19.86
CA ARG A 249 -11.21 -23.80 18.64
C ARG A 249 -12.35 -22.82 18.91
N GLU A 250 -13.24 -23.16 19.84
CA GLU A 250 -14.39 -22.32 20.23
C GLU A 250 -13.95 -21.08 20.99
N GLU A 251 -13.03 -21.22 21.95
CA GLU A 251 -12.43 -20.09 22.67
C GLU A 251 -11.74 -19.12 21.72
N ARG A 252 -11.00 -19.65 20.73
CA ARG A 252 -10.33 -18.84 19.72
C ARG A 252 -11.34 -18.08 18.83
N ALA A 253 -12.44 -18.71 18.44
CA ALA A 253 -13.49 -18.07 17.63
C ALA A 253 -14.25 -16.97 18.41
N ASN A 254 -14.38 -17.15 19.72
CA ASN A 254 -15.04 -16.21 20.62
C ASN A 254 -14.11 -15.14 21.19
N TRP A 255 -12.81 -15.19 20.88
CA TRP A 255 -11.84 -14.19 21.33
C TRP A 255 -12.29 -12.76 20.95
N ARG A 256 -12.17 -11.84 21.90
CA ARG A 256 -12.38 -10.41 21.72
C ARG A 256 -11.21 -9.67 22.35
N MET A 257 -10.78 -8.61 21.68
CA MET A 257 -9.75 -7.71 22.20
C MET A 257 -10.22 -7.15 23.56
N PRO A 258 -9.40 -7.22 24.62
CA PRO A 258 -9.69 -6.58 25.89
C PRO A 258 -9.90 -5.07 25.71
N ALA A 259 -10.60 -4.42 26.65
CA ALA A 259 -10.76 -2.97 26.64
C ALA A 259 -9.39 -2.27 26.57
N LEU A 260 -9.28 -1.20 25.78
CA LEU A 260 -8.01 -0.48 25.56
C LEU A 260 -7.30 -0.07 26.86
N ALA A 261 -8.06 0.26 27.90
CA ALA A 261 -7.53 0.64 29.21
C ALA A 261 -6.85 -0.51 29.98
N LEU A 262 -7.14 -1.76 29.60
CA LEU A 262 -6.58 -2.97 30.22
C LEU A 262 -5.37 -3.52 29.44
N LEU A 263 -5.03 -2.92 28.30
CA LEU A 263 -3.87 -3.32 27.52
C LEU A 263 -2.62 -2.71 28.14
N GLU A 264 -1.64 -3.55 28.45
CA GLU A 264 -0.32 -3.07 28.82
C GLU A 264 0.37 -2.48 27.57
N GLN A 265 1.09 -1.39 27.77
CA GLN A 265 1.82 -0.79 26.67
C GLN A 265 3.00 -1.69 26.27
N PRO A 266 3.23 -1.90 24.96
CA PRO A 266 4.39 -2.65 24.49
C PRO A 266 5.68 -2.06 25.06
N ARG A 267 6.48 -2.88 25.76
CA ARG A 267 7.83 -2.46 26.18
C ARG A 267 8.73 -2.40 24.96
N TRP A 268 8.96 -1.19 24.46
CA TRP A 268 9.80 -0.95 23.30
C TRP A 268 11.28 -1.17 23.65
N SER A 269 11.92 -2.18 23.04
CA SER A 269 13.37 -2.33 23.12
C SER A 269 14.07 -1.18 22.38
N LEU A 270 15.30 -0.85 22.79
CA LEU A 270 16.13 0.17 22.13
C LEU A 270 16.25 -0.10 20.62
N LEU A 271 16.45 -1.36 20.22
CA LEU A 271 16.52 -1.76 18.82
C LEU A 271 15.22 -1.47 18.06
N ARG A 272 14.05 -1.72 18.66
CA ARG A 272 12.75 -1.45 18.02
C ARG A 272 12.49 0.05 17.89
N ARG A 273 12.88 0.84 18.90
CA ARG A 273 12.82 2.31 18.84
C ARG A 273 13.73 2.87 17.76
N ALA A 274 14.99 2.40 17.71
CA ALA A 274 15.94 2.80 16.68
C ALA A 274 15.46 2.42 15.28
N GLY A 275 14.93 1.21 15.10
CA GLY A 275 14.37 0.75 13.83
C GLY A 275 13.18 1.59 13.36
N LEU A 276 12.25 1.93 14.27
CA LEU A 276 11.15 2.84 13.93
C LEU A 276 11.62 4.27 13.63
N ALA A 277 12.58 4.79 14.40
CA ALA A 277 13.15 6.11 14.14
C ALA A 277 13.84 6.16 12.76
N ALA A 278 14.58 5.10 12.41
CA ALA A 278 15.21 4.96 11.10
C ALA A 278 14.16 4.87 9.97
N LEU A 279 13.09 4.11 10.17
CA LEU A 279 11.98 3.99 9.20
C LEU A 279 11.26 5.34 9.01
N SER A 280 10.98 6.06 10.09
CA SER A 280 10.36 7.39 10.03
C SER A 280 11.27 8.41 9.36
N GLY A 281 12.56 8.41 9.69
CA GLY A 281 13.56 9.27 9.05
C GLY A 281 13.68 8.97 7.55
N TYR A 282 13.74 7.69 7.19
CA TYR A 282 13.71 7.22 5.81
C TYR A 282 12.49 7.75 5.04
N VAL A 283 11.28 7.59 5.58
CA VAL A 283 10.05 8.08 4.94
C VAL A 283 10.09 9.59 4.75
N ALA A 284 10.47 10.35 5.78
CA ALA A 284 10.54 11.80 5.71
C ALA A 284 11.52 12.28 4.62
N ILE A 285 12.74 11.73 4.62
CA ILE A 285 13.77 12.04 3.62
C ILE A 285 13.29 11.67 2.21
N SER A 286 12.67 10.50 2.05
CA SER A 286 12.20 10.00 0.77
C SER A 286 11.07 10.87 0.18
N ILE A 287 10.14 11.33 1.03
CA ILE A 287 9.08 12.26 0.62
C ILE A 287 9.68 13.59 0.16
N VAL A 288 10.62 14.16 0.93
CA VAL A 288 11.29 15.42 0.57
C VAL A 288 11.97 15.29 -0.79
N PHE A 289 12.74 14.22 -1.01
CA PHE A 289 13.40 14.02 -2.29
C PHE A 289 12.44 13.81 -3.46
N LEU A 290 11.35 13.09 -3.25
CA LEU A 290 10.33 12.90 -4.28
C LEU A 290 9.68 14.23 -4.67
N VAL A 291 9.36 15.08 -3.68
CA VAL A 291 8.79 16.42 -3.92
C VAL A 291 9.77 17.30 -4.68
N VAL A 292 11.05 17.35 -4.25
CA VAL A 292 12.10 18.10 -4.95
C VAL A 292 12.22 17.63 -6.40
N LYS A 293 12.21 16.30 -6.62
CA LYS A 293 12.31 15.76 -7.98
C LYS A 293 11.09 16.08 -8.83
N ALA A 294 9.89 15.96 -8.27
CA ALA A 294 8.66 16.30 -8.97
C ALA A 294 8.65 17.77 -9.41
N VAL A 295 9.10 18.68 -8.54
CA VAL A 295 9.25 20.11 -8.85
C VAL A 295 10.32 20.34 -9.93
N GLN A 296 11.48 19.68 -9.84
CA GLN A 296 12.52 19.77 -10.87
C GLN A 296 12.01 19.32 -12.25
N LEU A 297 11.30 18.19 -12.31
CA LEU A 297 10.70 17.68 -13.56
C LEU A 297 9.60 18.59 -14.09
N ALA A 298 8.88 19.30 -13.22
CA ALA A 298 7.87 20.26 -13.62
C ALA A 298 8.48 21.55 -14.19
N ILE A 299 9.62 21.99 -13.66
CA ILE A 299 10.32 23.23 -14.09
C ILE A 299 11.15 23.00 -15.36
N HIS A 300 11.75 21.83 -15.56
CA HIS A 300 12.60 21.51 -16.73
C HIS A 300 11.80 20.95 -17.93
N ARG A 301 10.50 21.24 -18.00
CA ARG A 301 9.65 21.00 -19.16
C ARG A 301 9.50 22.28 -19.97
#